data_AF-H9FK89-F1
#
_entry.id   AF-H9FK89-F1
#
_cell.length_a   1.000
_cell.length_b   1.000
_cell.length_c   1.000
_cell.angle_alpha   90.00
_cell.angle_beta   90.00
_cell.angle_gamma   90.00
#
_symmetry.space_group_name_H-M   'P 1'
#
loop_
_entity.id
_entity.type
_entity.pdbx_description
1 polymer ?
#
loop_
_entity_poly.entity_id
_entity_poly.type
_entity_poly.pdbx_seq_one_letter_code
_entity_poly.pdbx_strand_id
1 'polypeptide(L)' 'GYRLPPPMDCPAALYQLMLDCWQKDRNNRPKFEQIVSILDKLIRNPGSLKIITSAAARPSNLLLDQSNVDITTFRT' A
#
# COMPACT_ATOMS: atom_id res chain seq x y z
N GLY A 1 -16.32 1.30 -7.64
CA GLY A 1 -16.64 2.71 -7.32
C GLY A 1 -15.35 3.50 -7.31
N TYR A 2 -15.42 4.81 -7.55
CA TYR A 2 -14.24 5.68 -7.57
C TYR A 2 -13.51 5.70 -6.21
N ARG A 3 -12.20 5.87 -6.25
CA ARG A 3 -11.31 6.02 -5.08
C ARG A 3 -10.42 7.23 -5.31
N LEU A 4 -10.05 7.90 -4.21
CA LEU A 4 -9.18 9.07 -4.28
C LEU A 4 -7.83 8.68 -4.89
N PRO A 5 -7.25 9.53 -5.75
CA PRO A 5 -5.90 9.32 -6.23
C PRO A 5 -4.90 9.45 -5.06
N PRO A 6 -3.69 8.92 -5.23
CA PRO A 6 -2.63 9.13 -4.27
C PRO A 6 -2.30 10.62 -4.15
N PRO A 7 -2.06 11.12 -2.93
CA PRO A 7 -1.48 12.46 -2.74
C PRO A 7 -0.11 12.60 -3.39
N MET A 8 0.31 13.84 -3.63
CA MET A 8 1.69 14.13 -4.06
C MET A 8 2.68 13.59 -3.03
N ASP A 9 3.76 12.98 -3.52
CA ASP A 9 4.83 12.40 -2.71
C ASP A 9 4.34 11.40 -1.65
N CYS A 10 3.21 10.72 -1.92
CA CYS A 10 2.67 9.73 -1.01
C CYS A 10 3.46 8.40 -1.13
N PRO A 11 3.97 7.85 -0.01
CA PRO A 11 4.55 6.52 -0.01
C PRO A 11 3.57 5.45 -0.48
N ALA A 12 4.00 4.57 -1.37
CA ALA A 12 3.18 3.53 -1.96
C ALA A 12 2.55 2.61 -0.90
N ALA A 13 3.31 2.29 0.16
CA ALA A 13 2.81 1.49 1.27
C ALA A 13 1.66 2.17 2.04
N LEU A 14 1.70 3.50 2.19
CA LEU A 14 0.63 4.25 2.85
C LEU A 14 -0.60 4.34 1.96
N TYR A 15 -0.43 4.58 0.66
CA TYR A 15 -1.55 4.59 -0.26
C TYR A 15 -2.22 3.22 -0.36
N GLN A 16 -1.45 2.13 -0.35
CA GLN A 16 -2.01 0.78 -0.31
C GLN A 16 -2.85 0.55 0.95
N LEU A 17 -2.37 0.97 2.12
CA LEU A 17 -3.14 0.89 3.36
C LEU A 17 -4.46 1.68 3.28
N MET A 18 -4.45 2.85 2.64
CA MET A 18 -5.69 3.62 2.39
C MET A 18 -6.67 2.85 1.50
N LEU A 19 -6.18 2.22 0.41
CA LEU A 19 -7.00 1.39 -0.48
C LEU A 19 -7.60 0.18 0.26
N ASP A 20 -6.83 -0.45 1.15
CA ASP A 20 -7.29 -1.57 1.97
C ASP A 20 -8.40 -1.15 2.94
N CYS A 21 -8.31 0.05 3.51
CA CYS A 21 -9.39 0.65 4.30
C CYS A 21 -10.65 0.93 3.48
N TRP A 22 -10.51 1.20 2.17
CA TRP A 22 -11.61 1.49 1.25
C TRP A 22 -12.14 0.28 0.48
N GLN A 23 -11.82 -0.95 0.93
CA GLN A 23 -12.39 -2.16 0.35
C GLN A 23 -13.92 -2.14 0.36
N LYS A 24 -14.51 -2.61 -0.74
CA LYS A 24 -15.98 -2.64 -0.90
C LYS A 24 -16.61 -3.54 0.16
N ASP A 25 -16.07 -4.75 0.31
CA ASP A 25 -16.47 -5.66 1.37
C ASP A 25 -15.90 -5.19 2.71
N ARG A 26 -16.77 -5.05 3.72
CA ARG A 26 -16.38 -4.64 5.07
C ARG A 26 -15.47 -5.66 5.74
N ASN A 27 -15.61 -6.94 5.41
CA ASN A 27 -14.86 -8.02 6.04
C ASN A 27 -13.40 -8.05 5.56
N ASN A 28 -13.11 -7.41 4.41
CA ASN A 28 -11.76 -7.28 3.86
C ASN A 28 -11.01 -6.06 4.38
N ARG A 29 -11.68 -5.15 5.09
CA ARG A 29 -11.02 -3.97 5.66
C ARG A 29 -10.19 -4.38 6.88
N PRO A 30 -8.98 -3.85 7.04
CA PRO A 30 -8.16 -4.16 8.20
C PRO A 30 -8.83 -3.65 9.49
N LYS A 31 -8.67 -4.40 10.58
CA LYS A 31 -9.03 -3.91 11.92
C LYS A 31 -8.02 -2.87 12.39
N PHE A 32 -8.40 -2.04 13.36
CA PHE A 32 -7.52 -1.00 13.90
C PHE A 32 -6.18 -1.54 14.41
N GLU A 33 -6.16 -2.69 15.07
CA GLU A 33 -4.91 -3.33 15.52
C GLU A 33 -3.95 -3.63 14.36
N GLN A 34 -4.48 -4.08 13.22
CA GLN A 34 -3.69 -4.35 12.02
C GLN A 34 -3.17 -3.05 11.41
N ILE A 35 -4.00 -2.00 11.35
CA ILE A 35 -3.59 -0.67 10.86
C ILE A 35 -2.43 -0.13 11.70
N VAL A 36 -2.54 -0.16 13.03
CA VAL A 36 -1.47 0.30 13.94
C VAL A 36 -0.21 -0.53 13.75
N SER A 37 -0.32 -1.86 13.68
CA SER A 37 0.82 -2.75 13.46
C SER A 37 1.56 -2.46 12.15
N ILE A 38 0.82 -2.19 11.07
CA ILE A 38 1.39 -1.84 9.76
C ILE A 38 2.13 -0.50 9.85
N LEU A 39 1.49 0.54 10.39
CA LEU A 39 2.11 1.87 10.54
C LEU A 39 3.39 1.80 11.38
N ASP A 40 3.34 1.06 12.48
CA ASP A 40 4.46 0.86 13.39
C ASP A 40 5.64 0.13 12.72
N LYS A 41 5.38 -0.87 11.86
CA LYS A 41 6.40 -1.49 11.00
C LYS A 41 7.01 -0.50 10.00
N LEU A 42 6.19 0.36 9.38
CA LEU A 42 6.67 1.36 8.43
C LEU A 42 7.54 2.44 9.10
N ILE A 43 7.19 2.85 10.32
CA ILE A 43 7.97 3.82 11.10
C ILE A 43 9.32 3.24 11.52
N ARG A 44 9.35 1.97 11.96
CA ARG A 44 10.59 1.28 12.34
C ARG A 44 11.52 0.95 11.16
N ASN A 45 10.98 0.89 9.94
CA ASN A 45 11.77 0.71 8.72
C ASN A 45 11.50 1.86 7.73
N PRO A 46 12.10 3.04 7.93
CA PRO A 46 11.83 4.21 7.10
C PRO A 46 12.23 4.02 5.62
N GLY A 47 13.04 3.00 5.29
CA GLY A 47 13.34 2.63 3.92
C GLY A 47 12.08 2.26 3.11
N SER A 48 11.09 1.65 3.76
CA SER A 48 9.82 1.25 3.14
C SER A 48 8.94 2.43 2.72
N LEU A 49 9.19 3.63 3.26
CA LEU A 49 8.45 4.85 2.92
C LEU A 49 9.04 5.62 1.72
N LYS A 50 10.23 5.22 1.23
CA LYS A 50 10.92 5.95 0.15
C LYS A 50 10.29 5.72 -1.23
N ILE A 51 9.55 4.62 -1.40
CA ILE A 51 8.87 4.31 -2.66
C ILE A 51 7.64 5.19 -2.74
N ILE A 52 7.66 6.19 -3.61
CA ILE A 52 6.53 7.09 -3.85
C ILE A 52 5.59 6.46 -4.88
N THR A 53 4.29 6.51 -4.62
CA THR A 53 3.29 6.16 -5.62
C THR A 53 3.20 7.27 -6.66
N SER A 54 3.35 6.93 -7.94
CA SER A 54 3.05 7.86 -9.03
C SER A 54 1.54 7.97 -9.23
N ALA A 55 1.04 9.19 -9.41
CA ALA A 55 -0.37 9.49 -9.69
C ALA A 55 -0.92 8.85 -10.99
N ALA A 56 -0.06 8.16 -11.75
CA ALA A 56 -0.36 7.50 -13.01
C ALA A 56 -0.25 5.96 -12.90
N ALA A 57 -0.89 5.34 -11.91
CA ALA A 57 -1.25 3.92 -12.04
C ALA A 57 -2.47 3.77 -12.97
N ARG A 58 -2.30 4.22 -14.22
CA ARG A 58 -3.00 3.62 -15.37
C ARG A 58 -2.16 2.39 -15.74
N PRO A 59 -2.74 1.19 -15.89
CA PRO A 59 -1.98 0.03 -16.33
C PRO A 59 -1.66 0.21 -17.81
N SER A 60 -0.53 0.83 -18.10
CA SER A 60 0.08 0.79 -19.42
C SER A 60 1.57 0.55 -19.23
N ASN A 61 1.92 -0.73 -19.36
CA ASN A 61 3.23 -1.27 -19.74
C ASN A 61 4.45 -0.70 -19.01
N LEU A 62 4.87 -1.38 -17.93
CA LEU A 62 6.28 -1.45 -17.55
C LEU A 62 6.67 -2.92 -17.42
N LEU A 63 7.03 -3.48 -18.57
CA LEU A 63 7.97 -4.58 -18.69
C LEU A 63 9.34 -4.07 -18.20
N LEU A 64 10.07 -4.91 -17.45
CA LEU A 64 11.32 -4.67 -16.69
C LEU A 64 11.03 -4.20 -15.26
N ASP A 65 11.40 -4.90 -14.19
CA ASP A 65 12.21 -6.10 -14.02
C ASP A 65 12.03 -6.55 -12.56
N GLN A 66 12.32 -7.81 -12.33
CA GLN A 66 11.97 -8.62 -11.18
C GLN A 66 12.68 -8.17 -9.89
N SER A 67 11.93 -7.66 -8.92
CA SER A 67 12.21 -7.92 -7.50
C SER A 67 10.91 -8.29 -6.80
N ASN A 68 10.62 -9.58 -6.90
CA ASN A 68 9.59 -10.25 -6.13
C ASN A 68 9.89 -10.07 -4.63
N VAL A 69 9.31 -9.05 -4.01
CA VAL A 69 9.13 -9.01 -2.56
C VAL A 69 7.72 -9.52 -2.33
N ASP A 70 7.61 -10.84 -2.22
CA ASP A 70 6.41 -11.54 -1.78
C ASP A 70 5.95 -10.97 -0.43
N ILE A 71 5.04 -9.99 -0.48
CA ILE A 71 4.38 -9.41 0.71
C ILE A 71 3.30 -10.34 1.28
N THR A 72 3.17 -11.54 0.72
CA THR A 72 2.31 -12.63 1.19
C THR A 72 2.81 -13.28 2.49
N THR A 73 4.03 -12.98 2.95
CA THR A 73 4.59 -13.54 4.20
C THR A 73 4.13 -12.82 5.48
N PHE A 74 3.41 -11.70 5.41
CA PHE A 74 2.94 -10.99 6.63
C PHE A 74 1.55 -11.38 7.11
N ARG A 75 0.95 -12.45 6.57
CA ARG A 75 -0.28 -13.04 7.09
C ARG A 75 0.02 -14.35 7.83
N THR A 76 0.47 -14.23 9.07
CA THR A 76 0.26 -15.22 10.13
C THR A 76 -0.12 -14.47 11.39
#